data_AF-G6F0G7-F1
#
_entry.id   AF-G6F0G7-F1
#
_cell.length_a   1.000
_cell.length_b   1.000
_cell.length_c   1.000
_cell.angle_alpha   90.00
_cell.angle_beta   90.00
_cell.angle_gamma   90.00
#
_symmetry.space_group_name_H-M   'P 1'
#
loop_
_entity.id
_entity.type
_entity.pdbx_description
1 polymer ?
#
loop_
_entity_poly.entity_id
_entity_poly.type
_entity_poly.pdbx_seq_one_letter_code
_entity_poly.pdbx_strand_id
1 'polypeptide(L)'
;MTGYIKNKSGITFPKIVKAQGMVVPYMRGEYQVEKAEDIRNSKVKITRLRRKSVYDEMLNRGSITQEQRDCAERYAILCEKALGKTGDLYARINLMKEGHSGGWEPSAAQHEAYEKLFKIWNEIGRYHRGILNMIVLGNMSTKEISQAMKLNLHYTMGQVLSTFILLEEAIAQVFSK
;
A
#
# COMPACT_ATOMS: atom_id res chain seq x y z
N MET A 1 43.95 21.80 23.49
CA MET A 1 42.55 22.26 23.43
C MET A 1 41.71 21.16 22.79
N THR A 2 41.03 20.38 23.61
CA THR A 2 40.15 19.28 23.19
C THR A 2 38.82 19.85 22.70
N GLY A 3 38.64 19.90 21.38
CA GLY A 3 37.38 20.27 20.76
C GLY A 3 36.31 19.23 21.08
N TYR A 4 35.31 19.65 21.86
CA TYR A 4 34.15 18.83 22.18
C TYR A 4 33.44 18.38 20.90
N ILE A 5 33.43 17.07 20.66
CA ILE A 5 32.51 16.45 19.72
C ILE A 5 31.11 16.69 20.27
N LYS A 6 30.36 17.62 19.68
CA LYS A 6 28.92 17.75 19.91
C LYS A 6 28.27 16.41 19.57
N ASN A 7 27.91 15.64 20.60
CA ASN A 7 27.05 14.48 20.47
C ASN A 7 25.80 14.90 19.68
N LYS A 8 25.64 14.33 18.48
CA LYS A 8 24.47 14.59 17.63
C LYS A 8 23.21 14.19 18.40
N SER A 9 22.44 15.23 18.73
CA SER A 9 21.02 15.25 19.10
C SER A 9 20.27 13.93 18.99
N GLY A 10 19.72 13.46 20.11
CA GLY A 10 18.79 12.34 20.17
C GLY A 10 17.63 12.55 19.21
N ILE A 11 17.50 11.66 18.23
CA ILE A 11 16.41 11.68 17.26
C ILE A 11 15.09 11.45 18.01
N THR A 12 14.29 12.50 18.17
CA THR A 12 12.97 12.40 18.79
C THR A 12 11.92 11.98 17.77
N PHE A 13 11.43 10.75 17.88
CA PHE A 13 10.33 10.25 17.05
C PHE A 13 8.96 10.74 17.52
N PRO A 14 8.00 10.96 16.61
CA PRO A 14 6.62 11.26 16.96
C PRO A 14 6.04 10.22 17.93
N LYS A 15 5.21 10.66 18.89
CA LYS A 15 4.63 9.77 19.92
C LYS A 15 3.89 8.58 19.32
N ILE A 16 3.13 8.80 18.24
CA ILE A 16 2.38 7.75 17.55
C ILE A 16 3.29 6.69 16.91
N VAL A 17 4.45 7.09 16.38
CA VAL A 17 5.43 6.18 15.78
C VAL A 17 6.01 5.24 16.85
N LYS A 18 6.32 5.77 18.03
CA LYS A 18 6.80 4.98 19.18
C LYS A 18 5.70 4.06 19.71
N ALA A 19 4.50 4.58 19.91
CA ALA A 19 3.37 3.84 20.46
C ALA A 19 2.96 2.63 19.59
N GLN A 20 3.13 2.74 18.27
CA GLN A 20 2.82 1.67 17.31
C GLN A 20 4.02 0.76 17.00
N GLY A 21 5.19 0.96 17.63
CA GLY A 21 6.39 0.16 17.35
C GLY A 21 6.99 0.36 15.96
N MET A 22 6.64 1.44 15.27
CA MET A 22 6.98 1.68 13.85
C MET A 22 8.22 2.56 13.65
N VAL A 23 9.10 2.66 14.65
CA VAL A 23 10.28 3.56 14.62
C VAL A 23 11.19 3.27 13.42
N VAL A 24 11.51 1.99 13.18
CA VAL A 24 12.43 1.59 12.10
C VAL A 24 11.80 1.82 10.71
N PRO A 25 10.57 1.38 10.41
CA PRO A 25 9.89 1.71 9.15
C PRO A 25 9.73 3.22 8.93
N TYR A 26 9.45 3.98 9.99
CA TYR A 26 9.35 5.44 9.92
C TYR A 26 10.70 6.09 9.59
N MET A 27 11.81 5.63 10.19
CA MET A 27 13.16 6.10 9.86
C MET A 27 13.54 5.81 8.41
N ARG A 28 13.09 4.69 7.86
CA ARG A 28 13.27 4.33 6.44
C ARG A 28 12.42 5.16 5.49
N GLY A 29 11.55 6.04 6.01
CA GLY A 29 10.67 6.89 5.23
C GLY A 29 9.43 6.17 4.68
N GLU A 30 9.16 4.93 5.11
CA GLU A 30 8.02 4.12 4.66
C GLU A 30 6.69 4.66 5.20
N TYR A 31 6.73 5.44 6.28
CA TYR A 31 5.55 6.01 6.92
C TYR A 31 5.68 7.53 7.09
N GLN A 32 4.54 8.21 7.07
CA GLN A 32 4.40 9.62 7.37
C GLN A 32 3.31 9.83 8.41
N VAL A 33 3.46 10.91 9.19
CA VAL A 33 2.45 11.33 10.16
C VAL A 33 1.53 12.32 9.46
N GLU A 34 0.24 12.03 9.47
CA GLU A 34 -0.79 12.85 8.84
C GLU A 34 -1.82 13.27 9.89
N LYS A 35 -2.37 14.48 9.77
CA LYS A 35 -3.55 14.89 10.52
C LYS A 35 -4.77 14.81 9.61
N ALA A 36 -5.70 13.94 9.95
CA ALA A 36 -6.92 13.74 9.17
C ALA A 36 -8.14 13.67 10.08
N GLU A 37 -9.33 13.80 9.51
CA GLU A 37 -10.58 13.65 10.25
C GLU A 37 -10.73 12.21 10.77
N ASP A 38 -11.32 12.08 11.96
CA ASP A 38 -11.69 10.78 12.51
C ASP A 38 -12.82 10.18 11.65
N ILE A 39 -12.60 8.94 11.19
CA ILE A 39 -13.58 8.19 10.38
C ILE A 39 -14.93 8.05 11.10
N ARG A 40 -14.93 8.09 12.44
CA ARG A 40 -16.14 8.01 13.27
C ARG A 40 -16.72 9.37 13.64
N ASN A 41 -15.95 10.45 13.49
CA ASN A 41 -16.39 11.80 13.84
C ASN A 41 -15.59 12.86 13.04
N SER A 42 -16.18 13.34 11.94
CA SER A 42 -15.56 14.35 11.07
C SER A 42 -15.23 15.69 11.74
N LYS A 43 -15.80 15.98 12.91
CA LYS A 43 -15.50 17.20 13.68
C LYS A 43 -14.15 17.14 14.41
N VAL A 44 -13.52 15.96 14.49
CA VAL A 44 -12.26 15.75 15.23
C VAL A 44 -11.14 15.42 14.25
N LYS A 45 -10.03 16.16 14.33
CA LYS A 45 -8.80 15.83 13.58
C LYS A 45 -7.89 14.99 14.46
N ILE A 46 -7.61 13.76 14.03
CA ILE A 46 -6.69 12.83 14.67
C ILE A 46 -5.35 12.79 13.94
N THR A 47 -4.28 12.55 14.69
CA THR A 47 -2.96 12.30 14.11
C THR A 47 -2.86 10.80 13.84
N ARG A 48 -2.61 10.41 12.59
CA ARG A 48 -2.47 9.02 12.13
C ARG A 48 -1.08 8.77 11.57
N LEU A 49 -0.59 7.55 11.74
CA LEU A 49 0.59 7.07 11.03
C LEU A 49 0.11 6.35 9.78
N ARG A 50 0.54 6.83 8.61
CA ARG A 50 0.12 6.30 7.31
C ARG A 50 1.34 5.91 6.48
N ARG A 51 1.24 4.82 5.71
CA ARG A 51 2.30 4.43 4.77
C ARG A 51 2.44 5.51 3.70
N LYS A 52 3.67 5.87 3.33
CA LYS A 52 3.91 6.68 2.13
C LYS A 52 3.60 5.82 0.91
N SER A 53 2.77 6.35 0.04
CA SER A 53 2.37 5.64 -1.17
C SER A 53 2.63 6.48 -2.41
N VAL A 54 3.17 5.84 -3.45
CA VAL A 54 3.42 6.46 -4.75
C VAL A 54 2.13 6.96 -5.40
N TYR A 55 0.99 6.34 -5.08
CA TYR A 55 -0.31 6.78 -5.55
C TYR A 55 -0.79 8.10 -4.91
N ASP A 56 -0.25 8.53 -3.76
CA ASP A 56 -0.48 9.89 -3.27
C ASP A 56 0.25 10.92 -4.13
N GLU A 57 1.45 10.61 -4.62
CA GLU A 57 2.15 11.48 -5.57
C GLU A 57 1.43 11.54 -6.91
N MET A 58 0.88 10.41 -7.37
CA MET A 58 0.07 10.34 -8.59
C MET A 58 -1.19 11.20 -8.46
N LEU A 59 -1.86 11.16 -7.31
CA LEU A 59 -3.00 12.04 -7.01
C LEU A 59 -2.58 13.52 -7.04
N ASN A 60 -1.48 13.88 -6.37
CA ASN A 60 -0.99 15.26 -6.32
C ASN A 60 -0.60 15.82 -7.70
N ARG A 61 -0.24 14.95 -8.65
CA ARG A 61 0.05 15.31 -10.04
C ARG A 61 -1.18 15.29 -10.95
N GLY A 62 -2.35 14.95 -10.43
CA GLY A 62 -3.58 14.79 -11.21
C GLY A 62 -3.58 13.59 -12.15
N SER A 63 -2.71 12.59 -11.91
CA SER A 63 -2.63 11.38 -12.74
C SER A 63 -3.73 10.37 -12.41
N ILE A 64 -4.24 10.38 -11.19
CA ILE A 64 -5.38 9.56 -10.75
C ILE A 64 -6.36 10.42 -9.96
N THR A 65 -7.60 9.97 -9.87
CA THR A 65 -8.64 10.63 -9.06
C THR A 65 -8.51 10.28 -7.58
N GLN A 66 -9.19 11.04 -6.72
CA GLN A 66 -9.31 10.70 -5.30
C GLN A 66 -9.95 9.32 -5.09
N GLU A 67 -10.95 8.99 -5.90
CA GLU A 67 -11.65 7.70 -5.88
C GLU A 67 -10.72 6.54 -6.21
N GLN A 68 -9.87 6.68 -7.23
CA GLN A 68 -8.85 5.68 -7.59
C GLN A 68 -7.81 5.49 -6.50
N ARG A 69 -7.38 6.59 -5.85
CA ARG A 69 -6.49 6.53 -4.69
C ARG A 69 -7.16 5.81 -3.52
N ASP A 70 -8.44 6.07 -3.26
CA ASP A 70 -9.18 5.40 -2.18
C ASP A 70 -9.40 3.91 -2.47
N CYS A 71 -9.61 3.54 -3.73
CA CYS A 71 -9.64 2.14 -4.17
C CYS A 71 -8.30 1.44 -3.96
N ALA A 72 -7.18 2.09 -4.26
CA ALA A 72 -5.84 1.56 -3.97
C ALA A 72 -5.58 1.36 -2.47
N GLU A 73 -6.02 2.29 -1.63
CA GLU A 73 -5.92 2.14 -0.18
C GLU A 73 -6.79 0.97 0.33
N ARG A 74 -8.02 0.83 -0.18
CA ARG A 74 -8.90 -0.31 0.14
C ARG A 74 -8.26 -1.63 -0.27
N TYR A 75 -7.63 -1.68 -1.45
CA TYR A 75 -6.90 -2.85 -1.93
C TYR A 75 -5.72 -3.19 -1.01
N ALA A 76 -4.91 -2.20 -0.61
CA ALA A 76 -3.81 -2.40 0.33
C ALA A 76 -4.28 -3.02 1.66
N ILE A 77 -5.36 -2.46 2.22
CA ILE A 77 -5.97 -2.95 3.46
C ILE A 77 -6.47 -4.38 3.32
N LEU A 78 -7.10 -4.72 2.18
CA LEU A 78 -7.53 -6.10 1.92
C LEU A 78 -6.33 -7.06 1.86
N CYS A 79 -5.25 -6.67 1.19
CA CYS A 79 -4.00 -7.46 1.16
C CYS A 79 -3.43 -7.68 2.56
N GLU A 80 -3.36 -6.64 3.39
CA GLU A 80 -2.91 -6.75 4.78
C GLU A 80 -3.83 -7.65 5.62
N LYS A 81 -5.15 -7.50 5.47
CA LYS A 81 -6.13 -8.32 6.18
C LYS A 81 -6.04 -9.78 5.79
N ALA A 82 -5.96 -10.09 4.50
CA ALA A 82 -5.89 -11.47 4.01
C ALA A 82 -4.57 -12.16 4.41
N LEU A 83 -3.45 -11.44 4.36
CA LEU A 83 -2.11 -11.98 4.63
C LEU A 83 -1.72 -11.91 6.11
N GLY A 84 -2.49 -11.24 6.97
CA GLY A 84 -2.24 -11.13 8.40
C GLY A 84 -1.12 -10.16 8.79
N LYS A 85 -0.91 -9.98 10.11
CA LYS A 85 0.14 -9.14 10.70
C LYS A 85 1.53 -9.77 10.52
N THR A 86 2.05 -9.82 9.30
CA THR A 86 3.46 -10.10 9.05
C THR A 86 4.11 -8.83 8.51
N GLY A 87 5.16 -8.36 9.19
CA GLY A 87 5.87 -7.10 8.89
C GLY A 87 6.63 -7.07 7.56
N ASP A 88 6.29 -7.95 6.62
CA ASP A 88 6.81 -7.96 5.27
C ASP A 88 5.73 -8.47 4.29
N LEU A 89 4.88 -7.54 3.87
CA LEU A 89 3.81 -7.77 2.89
C LEU A 89 4.37 -8.30 1.56
N TYR A 90 5.60 -7.91 1.19
CA TYR A 90 6.26 -8.30 -0.05
C TYR A 90 6.68 -9.76 -0.07
N ALA A 91 7.19 -10.27 1.05
CA ALA A 91 7.59 -11.67 1.18
C ALA A 91 6.41 -12.61 0.90
N ARG A 92 5.20 -12.27 1.38
CA ARG A 92 4.00 -13.11 1.17
C ARG A 92 3.37 -12.99 -0.21
N ILE A 93 3.41 -11.82 -0.85
CA ILE A 93 2.95 -11.68 -2.24
C ILE A 93 3.82 -12.54 -3.18
N ASN A 94 5.12 -12.67 -2.88
CA ASN A 94 6.03 -13.59 -3.57
C ASN A 94 5.81 -15.07 -3.19
N LEU A 95 5.33 -15.37 -1.98
CA LEU A 95 4.93 -16.74 -1.55
C LEU A 95 3.61 -17.21 -2.15
N MET A 96 2.80 -16.31 -2.73
CA MET A 96 1.64 -16.68 -3.54
C MET A 96 2.02 -17.05 -4.99
N LYS A 97 3.29 -17.41 -5.23
CA LYS A 97 3.61 -18.34 -6.32
C LYS A 97 2.92 -19.66 -5.98
N GLU A 98 2.20 -20.21 -6.95
CA GLU A 98 1.51 -21.50 -6.84
C GLU A 98 2.41 -22.54 -6.17
N GLY A 99 1.94 -23.05 -5.03
CA GLY A 99 2.61 -24.09 -4.27
C GLY A 99 3.63 -23.55 -3.28
N HIS A 100 3.21 -23.37 -2.03
CA HIS A 100 3.85 -23.89 -0.81
C HIS A 100 3.24 -23.18 0.41
N SER A 101 2.43 -23.89 1.19
CA SER A 101 2.38 -23.66 2.64
C SER A 101 1.68 -24.83 3.32
N GLY A 102 2.44 -25.57 4.14
CA GLY A 102 1.88 -26.47 5.14
C GLY A 102 0.93 -25.77 6.11
N GLY A 103 0.15 -26.58 6.82
CA GLY A 103 -1.05 -26.24 7.60
C GLY A 103 -1.04 -24.89 8.33
N TRP A 104 -1.47 -23.86 7.61
CA TRP A 104 -1.89 -22.58 8.16
C TRP A 104 -3.38 -22.45 7.89
N GLU A 105 -4.19 -22.35 8.95
CA GLU A 105 -5.63 -22.10 8.81
C GLU A 105 -5.91 -20.59 8.92
N PRO A 106 -6.44 -19.94 7.86
CA PRO A 106 -6.85 -18.55 7.93
C PRO A 106 -8.04 -18.38 8.89
N SER A 107 -8.04 -17.30 9.68
CA SER A 107 -9.24 -16.86 10.40
C SER A 107 -10.37 -16.49 9.44
N ALA A 108 -11.63 -16.51 9.91
CA ALA A 108 -12.79 -16.13 9.10
C ALA A 108 -12.64 -14.74 8.44
N ALA A 109 -12.08 -13.77 9.15
CA ALA A 109 -11.81 -12.43 8.62
C ALA A 109 -10.72 -12.41 7.53
N GLN A 110 -9.71 -13.29 7.63
CA GLN A 110 -8.70 -13.47 6.59
C GLN A 110 -9.29 -14.13 5.35
N HIS A 111 -10.15 -15.12 5.55
CA HIS A 111 -10.87 -15.80 4.48
C HIS A 111 -11.76 -14.82 3.71
N GLU A 112 -12.59 -14.04 4.41
CA GLU A 112 -13.45 -13.02 3.80
C GLU A 112 -12.65 -11.97 3.00
N ALA A 113 -11.53 -11.49 3.57
CA ALA A 113 -10.66 -10.56 2.87
C ALA A 113 -10.04 -11.19 1.61
N TYR A 114 -9.64 -12.46 1.68
CA TYR A 114 -9.11 -13.21 0.54
C TYR A 114 -10.15 -13.43 -0.55
N GLU A 115 -11.40 -13.77 -0.20
CA GLU A 115 -12.49 -13.90 -1.19
C GLU A 115 -12.74 -12.59 -1.94
N LYS A 116 -12.72 -11.46 -1.23
CA LYS A 116 -12.84 -10.12 -1.84
C LYS A 116 -11.66 -9.83 -2.78
N LEU A 117 -10.43 -10.11 -2.34
CA LEU A 117 -9.25 -9.98 -3.20
C LEU A 117 -9.31 -10.87 -4.44
N PHE A 118 -9.78 -12.11 -4.28
CA PHE A 118 -9.87 -13.05 -5.38
C PHE A 118 -10.82 -12.56 -6.47
N LYS A 119 -11.99 -12.00 -6.08
CA LYS A 119 -12.92 -11.34 -7.02
C LYS A 119 -12.25 -10.17 -7.74
N ILE A 120 -11.57 -9.29 -7.00
CA ILE A 120 -10.82 -8.16 -7.58
C ILE A 120 -9.76 -8.64 -8.58
N TRP A 121 -8.99 -9.67 -8.23
CA TRP A 121 -7.93 -10.21 -9.08
C TRP A 121 -8.45 -10.84 -10.37
N ASN A 122 -9.61 -11.50 -10.30
CA ASN A 122 -10.24 -12.10 -11.47
C ASN A 122 -10.72 -11.01 -12.44
N GLU A 123 -11.29 -9.91 -11.92
CA GLU A 123 -11.78 -8.81 -12.74
C GLU A 123 -10.64 -8.03 -13.40
N ILE A 124 -9.60 -7.68 -12.64
CA ILE A 124 -8.47 -6.89 -13.13
C ILE A 124 -7.56 -7.72 -14.07
N GLY A 125 -7.50 -9.03 -13.87
CA GLY A 125 -6.65 -9.93 -14.62
C GLY A 125 -5.17 -9.91 -14.18
N ARG A 126 -4.44 -10.97 -14.55
CA ARG A 126 -3.08 -11.25 -14.05
C ARG A 126 -2.07 -10.13 -14.37
N TYR A 127 -2.15 -9.55 -15.56
CA TYR A 127 -1.22 -8.52 -16.01
C TYR A 127 -1.35 -7.23 -15.17
N HIS A 128 -2.55 -6.67 -15.10
CA HIS A 128 -2.82 -5.46 -14.34
C HIS A 128 -2.71 -5.68 -12.83
N ARG A 129 -3.00 -6.89 -12.32
CA ARG A 129 -2.69 -7.27 -10.93
C ARG A 129 -1.19 -7.17 -10.63
N GLY A 130 -0.33 -7.57 -11.57
CA GLY A 130 1.12 -7.45 -11.42
C GLY A 130 1.55 -5.99 -11.24
N ILE A 131 1.06 -5.11 -12.11
CA ILE A 131 1.31 -3.67 -12.04
C ILE A 131 0.75 -3.09 -10.74
N LEU A 132 -0.49 -3.44 -10.39
CA LEU A 132 -1.14 -2.97 -9.16
C LEU A 132 -0.32 -3.36 -7.92
N ASN A 133 0.17 -4.59 -7.87
CA ASN A 133 1.00 -5.05 -6.78
C ASN A 133 2.34 -4.32 -6.73
N MET A 134 2.98 -4.01 -7.87
CA MET A 134 4.19 -3.18 -7.90
C MET A 134 3.94 -1.75 -7.38
N ILE A 135 2.74 -1.21 -7.56
CA ILE A 135 2.38 0.14 -7.10
C ILE A 135 1.97 0.11 -5.63
N VAL A 136 0.92 -0.62 -5.29
CA VAL A 136 0.26 -0.51 -3.98
C VAL A 136 1.06 -1.22 -2.91
N LEU A 137 1.50 -2.43 -3.23
CA LEU A 137 2.25 -3.25 -2.30
C LEU A 137 3.73 -2.91 -2.46
N GLY A 138 4.17 -2.69 -3.70
CA GLY A 138 5.53 -2.43 -4.14
C GLY A 138 6.06 -1.01 -3.95
N ASN A 139 5.16 -0.04 -3.81
CA ASN A 139 5.48 1.39 -3.77
C ASN A 139 6.38 1.87 -4.92
N MET A 140 6.34 1.18 -6.06
CA MET A 140 7.16 1.50 -7.23
C MET A 140 6.50 2.60 -8.06
N SER A 141 7.30 3.59 -8.46
CA SER A 141 6.95 4.58 -9.47
C SER A 141 6.81 3.96 -10.86
N THR A 142 6.09 4.65 -11.75
CA THR A 142 5.94 4.22 -13.15
C THR A 142 7.28 4.02 -13.85
N LYS A 143 8.30 4.80 -13.49
CA LYS A 143 9.67 4.65 -14.02
C LYS A 143 10.30 3.35 -13.55
N GLU A 144 10.20 3.02 -12.27
CA GLU A 144 10.71 1.75 -11.72
C GLU A 144 9.98 0.55 -12.33
N ILE A 145 8.66 0.65 -12.52
CA ILE A 145 7.86 -0.39 -13.18
C ILE A 145 8.32 -0.57 -14.63
N SER A 146 8.53 0.52 -15.38
CA SER A 146 9.00 0.42 -16.77
C SER A 146 10.35 -0.29 -16.87
N GLN A 147 11.24 -0.05 -15.91
CA GLN A 147 12.55 -0.71 -15.84
C GLN A 147 12.42 -2.19 -15.47
N ALA A 148 11.60 -2.50 -14.45
CA ALA A 148 11.38 -3.87 -13.99
C ALA A 148 10.73 -4.74 -15.07
N MET A 149 9.77 -4.18 -15.81
CA MET A 149 9.06 -4.88 -16.89
C MET A 149 9.79 -4.80 -18.23
N LYS A 150 10.88 -4.02 -18.33
CA LYS A 150 11.61 -3.73 -19.58
C LYS A 150 10.69 -3.19 -20.68
N LEU A 151 9.82 -2.26 -20.31
CA LEU A 151 8.84 -1.62 -21.21
C LEU A 151 9.19 -0.14 -21.43
N ASN A 152 8.66 0.43 -22.52
CA ASN A 152 8.73 1.87 -22.73
C ASN A 152 7.93 2.61 -21.66
N LEU A 153 8.50 3.70 -21.11
CA LEU A 153 7.88 4.47 -20.03
C LEU A 153 6.48 5.00 -20.38
N HIS A 154 6.28 5.52 -21.59
CA HIS A 154 4.99 6.07 -22.01
C HIS A 154 3.93 4.95 -22.10
N TYR A 155 4.31 3.79 -22.63
CA TYR A 155 3.44 2.62 -22.61
C TYR A 155 3.11 2.19 -21.17
N THR A 156 4.11 2.12 -20.28
CA THR A 156 3.91 1.80 -18.87
C THR A 156 2.96 2.79 -18.18
N MET A 157 3.06 4.09 -18.48
CA MET A 157 2.11 5.09 -17.96
C MET A 157 0.67 4.75 -18.34
N GLY A 158 0.43 4.40 -19.61
CA GLY A 158 -0.89 3.96 -20.06
C GLY A 158 -1.38 2.73 -19.30
N GLN A 159 -0.52 1.72 -19.13
CA GLN A 159 -0.88 0.50 -18.41
C GLN A 159 -1.18 0.73 -16.93
N VAL A 160 -0.42 1.64 -16.28
CA VAL A 160 -0.68 2.04 -14.89
C VAL A 160 -2.05 2.70 -14.76
N LEU A 161 -2.40 3.64 -15.66
CA LEU A 161 -3.71 4.29 -15.63
C LEU A 161 -4.86 3.29 -15.85
N SER A 162 -4.72 2.41 -16.85
CA SER A 162 -5.69 1.34 -17.08
C SER A 162 -5.86 0.44 -15.85
N THR A 163 -4.77 0.13 -15.13
CA THR A 163 -4.83 -0.65 -13.88
C THR A 163 -5.67 0.06 -12.80
N PHE A 164 -5.59 1.39 -12.67
CA PHE A 164 -6.40 2.12 -11.68
C PHE A 164 -7.88 2.18 -12.06
N ILE A 165 -8.20 2.31 -13.35
CA ILE A 165 -9.59 2.24 -13.86
C ILE A 165 -10.20 0.87 -13.56
N LEU A 166 -9.49 -0.21 -13.92
CA LEU A 166 -9.95 -1.58 -13.65
C LEU A 166 -10.09 -1.86 -12.16
N LEU A 167 -9.20 -1.30 -11.33
CA LEU A 167 -9.31 -1.44 -9.88
C LEU A 167 -10.57 -0.76 -9.34
N GLU A 168 -10.85 0.46 -9.78
CA GLU A 168 -12.03 1.22 -9.40
C GLU A 168 -13.32 0.44 -9.74
N GLU A 169 -13.42 -0.07 -10.97
CA GLU A 169 -14.52 -0.91 -11.42
C GLU A 169 -14.66 -2.20 -10.58
N ALA A 170 -13.56 -2.91 -10.35
CA ALA A 170 -13.56 -4.14 -9.56
C ALA A 170 -13.95 -3.90 -8.09
N ILE A 171 -13.49 -2.80 -7.49
CA ILE A 171 -13.85 -2.42 -6.13
C ILE A 171 -15.33 -2.04 -6.07
N ALA A 172 -15.85 -1.27 -7.03
CA ALA A 172 -17.26 -0.92 -7.09
C ALA A 172 -18.12 -2.19 -7.13
N GLN A 173 -17.78 -3.18 -7.95
CA GLN A 173 -18.53 -4.44 -8.01
C GLN A 173 -18.50 -5.25 -6.71
N VAL A 174 -17.35 -5.29 -6.02
CA VAL A 174 -17.18 -6.10 -4.79
C VAL A 174 -17.85 -5.47 -3.56
N PHE A 175 -17.98 -4.14 -3.52
CA PHE A 175 -18.49 -3.40 -2.36
C PHE A 175 -19.89 -2.78 -2.56
N SER A 176 -20.51 -2.92 -3.74
CA SER A 176 -21.88 -2.45 -4.00
C SER A 176 -22.98 -3.48 -3.67
N LYS A 177 -22.63 -4.58 -2.98
CA LYS A 177 -23.57 -5.61 -2.48
C LYS A 177 -23.46 -5.72 -0.97
#